data_AF-A0A8T5XHR0-F1
#
_entry.id   AF-A0A8T5XHR0-F1
#
_cell.length_a   1.000
_cell.length_b   1.000
_cell.length_c   1.000
_cell.angle_alpha   90.00
_cell.angle_beta   90.00
_cell.angle_gamma   90.00
#
_symmetry.space_group_name_H-M   'P 1'
#
loop_
_entity.id
_entity.type
_entity.pdbx_description
1 polymer ?
#
loop_
_entity_poly.entity_id
_entity_poly.type
_entity_poly.pdbx_seq_one_letter_code
_entity_poly.pdbx_strand_id
1 'polypeptide(L)'
;MFVYKEIIKDLERFVQYFKVKYKYDQRGVLKRLRLKSGLNKQLTEDKWCKLFIEKSAYNYCAKFLIIKLYEDNEKIPSKVNNKGLKKWEDLISNLNEQYDKIYEIAQYDIESLEEMKLTFKKTDYDIFKIDNELAKLIIKSMKKYDFKGYDIEVIYDIFNNLYTEEKRFGLNLQYFYKPAKAIEFINSIKEQGENLVN
;
A
#
# COMPACT_ATOMS: atom_id res chain seq x y z
N MET A 1 -17.78 2.20 12.89
CA MET A 1 -18.23 2.40 11.50
C MET A 1 -17.81 3.75 10.88
N PHE A 2 -17.81 4.88 11.61
CA PHE A 2 -17.45 6.20 11.06
C PHE A 2 -15.94 6.36 10.74
N VAL A 3 -15.06 5.78 11.58
CA VAL A 3 -13.60 5.85 11.42
C VAL A 3 -13.12 5.15 10.14
N TYR A 4 -13.74 4.02 9.77
CA TYR A 4 -13.33 3.27 8.56
C TYR A 4 -13.59 4.06 7.29
N LYS A 5 -14.71 4.80 7.21
CA LYS A 5 -15.03 5.64 6.06
C LYS A 5 -13.97 6.74 5.87
N GLU A 6 -13.51 7.36 6.95
CA GLU A 6 -12.47 8.39 6.87
C GLU A 6 -11.10 7.80 6.50
N ILE A 7 -10.75 6.61 7.03
CA ILE A 7 -9.53 5.89 6.61
C ILE A 7 -9.58 5.60 5.11
N ILE A 8 -10.70 5.04 4.62
CA ILE A 8 -10.87 4.72 3.20
C ILE A 8 -10.71 5.99 2.35
N LYS A 9 -11.36 7.09 2.73
CA LYS A 9 -11.27 8.37 2.03
C LYS A 9 -9.85 8.91 1.96
N ASP A 10 -9.09 8.81 3.05
CA ASP A 10 -7.68 9.23 3.07
C ASP A 10 -6.79 8.34 2.19
N LEU A 11 -7.04 7.03 2.15
CA LEU A 11 -6.34 6.11 1.26
C LEU A 11 -6.74 6.32 -0.21
N GLU A 12 -8.01 6.59 -0.50
CA GLU A 12 -8.48 6.95 -1.85
C GLU A 12 -7.80 8.23 -2.34
N ARG A 13 -7.66 9.23 -1.46
CA ARG A 13 -6.93 10.46 -1.78
C ARG A 13 -5.48 10.15 -2.15
N PHE A 14 -4.80 9.27 -1.42
CA PHE A 14 -3.46 8.80 -1.77
C PHE A 14 -3.45 8.11 -3.14
N VAL A 15 -4.38 7.19 -3.41
CA VAL A 15 -4.48 6.49 -4.70
C VAL A 15 -4.67 7.47 -5.86
N GLN A 16 -5.55 8.47 -5.71
CA GLN A 16 -5.75 9.48 -6.75
C GLN A 16 -4.50 10.33 -6.97
N TYR A 17 -3.84 10.79 -5.90
CA TYR A 17 -2.62 11.57 -6.02
C TYR A 17 -1.50 10.78 -6.69
N PHE A 18 -1.32 9.51 -6.30
CA PHE A 18 -0.36 8.58 -6.91
C PHE A 18 -0.62 8.40 -8.41
N LYS A 19 -1.89 8.18 -8.80
CA LYS A 19 -2.30 8.02 -10.20
C LYS A 19 -2.01 9.26 -11.04
N VAL A 20 -2.26 10.46 -10.51
CA VAL A 20 -1.97 11.72 -11.20
C VAL A 20 -0.46 11.90 -11.35
N LYS A 21 0.29 11.70 -10.27
CA LYS A 21 1.74 11.90 -10.22
C LYS A 21 2.48 11.00 -11.22
N TYR A 22 2.13 9.72 -11.28
CA TYR A 22 2.83 8.75 -12.14
C TYR A 22 2.17 8.49 -13.49
N LYS A 23 1.13 9.26 -13.86
CA LYS A 23 0.38 9.06 -15.12
C LYS A 23 1.28 8.96 -16.36
N TYR A 24 2.35 9.72 -16.41
CA TYR A 24 3.29 9.77 -17.53
C TYR A 24 4.70 9.28 -17.18
N ASP A 25 4.91 8.83 -15.94
CA ASP A 25 6.22 8.35 -15.50
C ASP A 25 6.48 6.91 -15.99
N GLN A 26 7.75 6.56 -16.14
CA GLN A 26 8.23 5.21 -16.49
C GLN A 26 7.62 4.64 -17.79
N ARG A 27 7.06 5.45 -18.71
CA ARG A 27 6.32 4.97 -19.90
C ARG A 27 7.12 3.98 -20.75
N GLY A 28 8.42 4.22 -20.95
CA GLY A 28 9.29 3.29 -21.66
C GLY A 28 9.42 1.93 -20.95
N VAL A 29 9.46 1.91 -19.62
CA VAL A 29 9.49 0.68 -18.82
C VAL A 29 8.13 -0.02 -18.86
N LEU A 30 7.03 0.72 -18.65
CA LEU A 30 5.67 0.19 -18.71
C LEU A 30 5.37 -0.44 -20.07
N LYS A 31 5.82 0.17 -21.17
CA LYS A 31 5.71 -0.40 -22.51
C LYS A 31 6.42 -1.76 -22.62
N ARG A 32 7.62 -1.89 -22.05
CA ARG A 32 8.34 -3.18 -22.02
C ARG A 32 7.62 -4.23 -21.16
N LEU A 33 7.10 -3.84 -19.99
CA LEU A 33 6.34 -4.74 -19.12
C LEU A 33 5.04 -5.20 -19.80
N ARG A 34 4.33 -4.30 -20.49
CA ARG A 34 3.15 -4.63 -21.30
C ARG A 34 3.44 -5.66 -22.39
N LEU A 35 4.53 -5.47 -23.14
CA LEU A 35 4.92 -6.41 -24.18
C LEU A 35 5.24 -7.79 -23.59
N LYS A 36 5.92 -7.83 -22.44
CA LYS A 36 6.22 -9.08 -21.73
C LYS A 36 5.00 -9.74 -21.09
N SER A 37 3.92 -9.00 -20.82
CA SER A 37 2.75 -9.53 -20.12
C SER A 37 1.82 -10.35 -21.02
N GLY A 38 1.97 -10.30 -22.35
CA GLY A 38 1.05 -10.94 -23.30
C GLY A 38 -0.35 -10.31 -23.38
N LEU A 39 -0.64 -9.27 -22.56
CA LEU A 39 -1.93 -8.57 -22.52
C LEU A 39 -2.05 -7.48 -23.59
N ASN A 40 -1.01 -7.29 -24.41
CA ASN A 40 -0.94 -6.28 -25.45
C ASN A 40 -2.00 -6.46 -26.55
N LYS A 41 -2.55 -7.67 -26.72
CA LYS A 41 -3.66 -7.96 -27.64
C LYS A 41 -5.04 -7.58 -27.08
N GLN A 42 -5.17 -7.44 -25.77
CA GLN A 42 -6.44 -7.22 -25.07
C GLN A 42 -6.59 -5.79 -24.53
N LEU A 43 -5.46 -5.14 -24.22
CA LEU A 43 -5.43 -3.81 -23.61
C LEU A 43 -4.60 -2.84 -24.45
N THR A 44 -5.18 -1.66 -24.69
CA THR A 44 -4.44 -0.51 -25.21
C THR A 44 -3.31 -0.13 -24.24
N GLU A 45 -2.28 0.53 -24.74
CA GLU A 45 -1.15 0.96 -23.92
C GLU A 45 -1.58 1.83 -22.74
N ASP A 46 -2.46 2.80 -22.98
CA ASP A 46 -2.97 3.67 -21.92
C ASP A 46 -3.79 2.93 -20.88
N LYS A 47 -4.63 1.98 -21.29
CA LYS A 47 -5.43 1.18 -20.36
C LYS A 47 -4.53 0.27 -19.51
N TRP A 48 -3.52 -0.35 -20.12
CA TRP A 48 -2.54 -1.15 -19.40
C TRP A 48 -1.76 -0.31 -18.38
N CYS A 49 -1.26 0.87 -18.79
CA CYS A 49 -0.52 1.76 -17.88
C CYS A 49 -1.40 2.23 -16.72
N LYS A 50 -2.67 2.60 -17.00
CA LYS A 50 -3.63 3.02 -15.97
C LYS A 50 -3.86 1.91 -14.94
N LEU A 51 -4.10 0.68 -15.37
CA LEU A 51 -4.29 -0.47 -14.48
C LEU A 51 -3.03 -0.78 -13.66
N PHE A 52 -1.85 -0.69 -14.29
CA PHE A 52 -0.58 -0.92 -13.61
C PHE A 52 -0.32 0.10 -12.49
N ILE A 53 -0.47 1.39 -12.79
CA ILE A 53 -0.30 2.47 -11.80
C ILE A 53 -1.33 2.32 -10.67
N GLU A 54 -2.57 1.98 -11.02
CA GLU A 54 -3.65 1.79 -10.05
C GLU A 54 -3.37 0.61 -9.12
N LYS A 55 -2.93 -0.54 -9.64
CA LYS A 55 -2.54 -1.70 -8.83
C LYS A 55 -1.33 -1.40 -7.95
N SER A 56 -0.35 -0.65 -8.46
CA SER A 56 0.79 -0.17 -7.66
C SER A 56 0.33 0.68 -6.48
N ALA A 57 -0.60 1.62 -6.69
CA ALA A 57 -1.12 2.47 -5.63
C ALA A 57 -1.79 1.65 -4.52
N TYR A 58 -2.64 0.68 -4.88
CA TYR A 58 -3.29 -0.19 -3.90
C TYR A 58 -2.28 -1.09 -3.17
N ASN A 59 -1.23 -1.58 -3.83
CA ASN A 59 -0.17 -2.34 -3.17
C ASN A 59 0.57 -1.50 -2.12
N TYR A 60 0.80 -0.21 -2.39
CA TYR A 60 1.36 0.72 -1.40
C TYR A 60 0.40 1.00 -0.23
N CYS A 61 -0.90 1.15 -0.49
CA CYS A 61 -1.91 1.25 0.57
C CYS A 61 -1.90 0.00 1.48
N ALA A 62 -1.85 -1.20 0.88
CA ALA A 62 -1.77 -2.46 1.61
C ALA A 62 -0.52 -2.50 2.50
N LYS A 63 0.67 -2.24 1.93
CA LYS A 63 1.93 -2.17 2.69
C LYS A 63 1.85 -1.18 3.86
N PHE A 64 1.33 0.02 3.61
CA PHE A 64 1.24 1.06 4.63
C PHE A 64 0.30 0.66 5.78
N LEU A 65 -0.86 0.08 5.47
CA LEU A 65 -1.81 -0.39 6.47
C LEU A 65 -1.20 -1.45 7.40
N ILE A 66 -0.46 -2.41 6.82
CA ILE A 66 0.23 -3.46 7.58
C ILE A 66 1.31 -2.84 8.48
N ILE A 67 2.16 -1.93 7.95
CA ILE A 67 3.15 -1.19 8.75
C ILE A 67 2.48 -0.50 9.93
N LYS A 68 1.39 0.24 9.68
CA LYS A 68 0.70 1.01 10.72
C LYS A 68 0.13 0.10 11.83
N LEU A 69 -0.49 -1.02 11.46
CA LEU A 69 -0.98 -2.01 12.42
C LEU A 69 0.15 -2.57 13.30
N TYR A 70 1.28 -2.94 12.68
CA TYR A 70 2.42 -3.51 13.39
C TYR A 70 3.08 -2.49 14.32
N GLU A 71 3.20 -1.23 13.91
CA GLU A 71 3.73 -0.17 14.77
C GLU A 71 2.81 0.15 15.96
N ASP A 72 1.50 0.21 15.74
CA ASP A 72 0.52 0.56 16.80
C ASP A 72 0.36 -0.55 17.84
N ASN A 73 0.55 -1.80 17.41
CA ASN A 73 0.62 -2.97 18.29
C ASN A 73 2.03 -3.26 18.81
N GLU A 74 2.97 -2.33 18.61
CA GLU A 74 4.36 -2.41 19.11
C GLU A 74 5.12 -3.67 18.66
N LYS A 75 4.71 -4.31 17.55
CA LYS A 75 5.41 -5.44 16.93
C LYS A 75 6.69 -5.02 16.22
N ILE A 76 6.74 -3.77 15.76
CA ILE A 76 7.95 -3.13 15.20
C ILE A 76 8.13 -1.73 15.82
N PRO A 77 9.35 -1.14 15.75
CA PRO A 77 9.59 0.21 16.24
C PRO A 77 8.71 1.25 15.53
N SER A 78 8.07 2.13 16.31
CA SER A 78 7.20 3.16 15.76
C SER A 78 7.96 4.24 14.97
N LYS A 79 7.56 4.50 13.71
CA LYS A 79 8.08 5.55 12.84
C LYS A 79 6.96 6.44 12.28
N VAL A 80 5.93 5.83 11.68
CA VAL A 80 4.86 6.54 10.94
C VAL A 80 3.61 6.81 11.77
N ASN A 81 3.44 6.13 12.91
CA ASN A 81 2.35 6.43 13.83
C ASN A 81 2.62 7.69 14.69
N ASN A 82 1.62 8.08 15.49
CA ASN A 82 1.69 9.30 16.30
C ASN A 82 2.88 9.29 17.30
N LYS A 83 3.19 8.12 17.89
CA LYS A 83 4.33 7.96 18.82
C LYS A 83 5.67 8.11 18.10
N GLY A 84 5.81 7.51 16.91
CA GLY A 84 7.01 7.60 16.09
C GLY A 84 7.25 9.01 15.56
N LEU A 85 6.21 9.66 15.05
CA LEU A 85 6.31 11.01 14.50
C LEU A 85 6.71 12.04 15.54
N LYS A 86 6.17 11.97 16.77
CA LYS A 86 6.61 12.86 17.86
C LYS A 86 8.11 12.74 18.13
N LYS A 87 8.64 11.51 18.18
CA LYS A 87 10.08 11.29 18.33
C LYS A 87 10.89 11.91 17.20
N TRP A 88 10.41 11.80 15.96
CA TRP A 88 11.08 12.42 14.82
C TRP A 88 11.00 13.96 14.83
N GLU A 89 9.88 14.52 15.27
CA GLU A 89 9.70 15.97 15.47
C GLU A 89 10.70 16.52 16.51
N ASP A 90 10.97 15.75 17.58
CA ASP A 90 11.94 16.12 18.60
C ASP A 90 13.41 16.00 18.14
N LEU A 91 13.68 15.10 17.17
CA LEU A 91 15.03 14.78 16.70
C LEU A 91 15.49 15.57 15.47
N ILE A 92 14.56 15.98 14.61
CA ILE A 92 14.88 16.55 13.29
C ILE A 92 14.17 17.89 13.09
N SER A 93 14.94 18.96 12.89
CA SER A 93 14.43 20.31 12.60
C SER A 93 13.66 20.43 11.28
N ASN A 94 14.02 19.63 10.27
CA ASN A 94 13.46 19.67 8.91
C ASN A 94 12.63 18.42 8.55
N LEU A 95 11.83 17.90 9.49
CA LEU A 95 11.00 16.70 9.29
C LEU A 95 10.12 16.74 8.02
N ASN A 96 9.65 17.94 7.63
CA ASN A 96 8.79 18.12 6.46
C ASN A 96 9.43 17.68 5.13
N GLU A 97 10.76 17.51 5.10
CA GLU A 97 11.56 17.11 3.92
C GLU A 97 12.06 15.66 3.99
N GLN A 98 11.71 14.92 5.06
CA GLN A 98 12.29 13.61 5.38
C GLN A 98 11.25 12.49 5.53
N TYR A 99 10.00 12.71 5.08
CA TYR A 99 8.94 11.72 5.21
C TYR A 99 9.21 10.46 4.37
N ASP A 100 9.87 10.57 3.22
CA ASP A 100 10.32 9.43 2.43
C ASP A 100 11.29 8.55 3.23
N LYS A 101 12.23 9.16 3.96
CA LYS A 101 13.19 8.43 4.81
C LYS A 101 12.51 7.73 5.96
N ILE A 102 11.54 8.37 6.60
CA ILE A 102 10.74 7.75 7.65
C ILE A 102 9.96 6.56 7.11
N TYR A 103 9.37 6.69 5.91
CA TYR A 103 8.67 5.59 5.26
C TYR A 103 9.62 4.44 4.89
N GLU A 104 10.80 4.74 4.33
CA GLU A 104 11.84 3.75 4.00
C GLU A 104 12.29 2.97 5.24
N ILE A 105 12.51 3.65 6.37
CA ILE A 105 12.89 3.01 7.63
C ILE A 105 11.76 2.11 8.15
N ALA A 106 10.51 2.57 8.12
CA ALA A 106 9.36 1.77 8.56
C ALA A 106 9.18 0.52 7.70
N GLN A 107 9.41 0.64 6.40
CA GLN A 107 9.39 -0.49 5.47
C GLN A 107 10.53 -1.48 5.74
N TYR A 108 11.74 -0.99 6.05
CA TYR A 108 12.86 -1.83 6.43
C TYR A 108 12.58 -2.62 7.72
N ASP A 109 12.03 -1.96 8.74
CA ASP A 109 11.72 -2.59 10.03
C ASP A 109 10.74 -3.76 9.85
N ILE A 110 9.71 -3.61 9.02
CA ILE A 110 8.77 -4.71 8.75
C ILE A 110 9.33 -5.79 7.80
N GLU A 111 10.18 -5.41 6.83
CA GLU A 111 10.87 -6.36 5.95
C GLU A 111 11.84 -7.29 6.71
N SER A 112 12.31 -6.85 7.88
CA SER A 112 13.19 -7.63 8.76
C SER A 112 12.48 -8.77 9.50
N LEU A 113 11.15 -8.75 9.55
CA LEU A 113 10.35 -9.83 10.15
C LEU A 113 10.21 -11.00 9.17
N GLU A 114 10.57 -12.21 9.60
CA GLU A 114 10.56 -13.39 8.73
C GLU A 114 9.16 -13.69 8.18
N GLU A 115 8.11 -13.48 8.99
CA GLU A 115 6.71 -13.67 8.58
C GLU A 115 6.22 -12.64 7.53
N MET A 116 6.88 -11.48 7.42
CA MET A 116 6.50 -10.41 6.48
C MET A 116 7.37 -10.33 5.22
N LYS A 117 8.47 -11.08 5.19
CA LYS A 117 9.46 -11.09 4.10
C LYS A 117 8.86 -11.34 2.72
N LEU A 118 7.90 -12.26 2.62
CA LEU A 118 7.21 -12.54 1.35
C LEU A 118 6.24 -11.42 0.94
N THR A 119 5.55 -10.84 1.92
CA THR A 119 4.57 -9.75 1.75
C THR A 119 5.23 -8.48 1.24
N PHE A 120 6.41 -8.15 1.73
CA PHE A 120 7.14 -6.93 1.39
C PHE A 120 8.19 -7.11 0.28
N LYS A 121 8.40 -8.34 -0.20
CA LYS A 121 9.31 -8.63 -1.33
C LYS A 121 9.03 -7.70 -2.51
N LYS A 122 10.09 -7.05 -3.01
CA LYS A 122 10.02 -6.15 -4.18
C LYS A 122 9.41 -6.86 -5.39
N THR A 123 8.48 -6.16 -6.04
CA THR A 123 7.77 -6.55 -7.25
C THR A 123 7.90 -5.48 -8.32
N ASP A 124 7.42 -5.77 -9.54
CA ASP A 124 7.41 -4.77 -10.62
C ASP A 124 6.54 -3.55 -10.25
N TYR A 125 5.55 -3.71 -9.37
CA TYR A 125 4.69 -2.61 -8.91
C TYR A 125 5.41 -1.60 -8.04
N ASP A 126 6.59 -1.94 -7.49
CA ASP A 126 7.42 -1.09 -6.65
C ASP A 126 8.38 -0.20 -7.47
N ILE A 127 8.20 -0.14 -8.80
CA ILE A 127 8.97 0.75 -9.69
C ILE A 127 8.75 2.24 -9.36
N PHE A 128 7.58 2.59 -8.83
CA PHE A 128 7.23 3.95 -8.45
C PHE A 128 7.66 4.20 -7.00
N LYS A 129 8.75 4.93 -6.80
CA LYS A 129 9.26 5.22 -5.46
C LYS A 129 8.33 6.17 -4.71
N ILE A 130 7.97 5.84 -3.47
CA ILE A 130 7.28 6.77 -2.58
C ILE A 130 8.25 7.90 -2.20
N ASP A 131 8.06 9.06 -2.82
CA ASP A 131 8.84 10.25 -2.50
C ASP A 131 8.28 11.02 -1.30
N ASN A 132 8.94 12.10 -0.93
CA ASN A 132 8.60 12.86 0.28
C ASN A 132 7.16 13.38 0.25
N GLU A 133 6.63 13.77 -0.91
CA GLU A 133 5.24 14.25 -1.02
C GLU A 133 4.23 13.12 -0.76
N LEU A 134 4.42 11.97 -1.40
CA LEU A 134 3.53 10.82 -1.21
C LEU A 134 3.62 10.25 0.20
N ALA A 135 4.83 10.13 0.73
CA ALA A 135 5.07 9.70 2.11
C ALA A 135 4.39 10.65 3.09
N LYS A 136 4.60 11.96 2.94
CA LYS A 136 3.98 12.99 3.78
C LYS A 136 2.46 12.92 3.71
N LEU A 137 1.88 12.73 2.52
CA LEU A 137 0.44 12.61 2.33
C LEU A 137 -0.12 11.44 3.14
N ILE A 138 0.42 10.23 2.95
CA ILE A 138 -0.12 9.04 3.61
C ILE A 138 0.16 9.03 5.11
N ILE A 139 1.37 9.41 5.53
CA ILE A 139 1.76 9.45 6.95
C ILE A 139 0.92 10.47 7.72
N LYS A 140 0.79 11.72 7.22
CA LYS A 140 -0.01 12.74 7.91
C LYS A 140 -1.50 12.41 7.94
N SER A 141 -2.02 11.78 6.88
CA SER A 141 -3.43 11.38 6.84
C SER A 141 -3.71 10.23 7.80
N MET A 142 -2.77 9.28 7.92
CA MET A 142 -2.99 8.07 8.69
C MET A 142 -2.57 8.18 10.17
N LYS A 143 -1.74 9.16 10.56
CA LYS A 143 -1.25 9.29 11.96
C LYS A 143 -2.35 9.48 13.01
N LYS A 144 -3.52 9.97 12.60
CA LYS A 144 -4.70 10.22 13.47
C LYS A 144 -5.48 8.95 13.80
N TYR A 145 -5.22 7.84 13.11
CA TYR A 145 -5.87 6.55 13.36
C TYR A 145 -4.96 5.68 14.22
N ASP A 146 -5.53 5.10 15.27
CA ASP A 146 -4.83 4.20 16.18
C ASP A 146 -5.38 2.78 15.99
N PHE A 147 -4.51 1.86 15.58
CA PHE A 147 -4.84 0.44 15.42
C PHE A 147 -4.43 -0.41 16.63
N LYS A 148 -4.07 0.20 17.76
CA LYS A 148 -3.71 -0.55 18.97
C LYS A 148 -4.86 -1.45 19.42
N GLY A 149 -4.56 -2.73 19.64
CA GLY A 149 -5.53 -3.73 20.08
C GLY A 149 -6.45 -4.25 18.98
N TYR A 150 -6.25 -3.83 17.73
CA TYR A 150 -6.92 -4.43 16.58
C TYR A 150 -6.07 -5.54 15.96
N ASP A 151 -6.74 -6.56 15.43
CA ASP A 151 -6.12 -7.67 14.72
C ASP A 151 -6.02 -7.40 13.21
N ILE A 152 -5.39 -8.32 12.49
CA ILE A 152 -5.08 -8.18 11.06
C ILE A 152 -6.34 -8.17 10.18
N GLU A 153 -7.44 -8.74 10.66
CA GLU A 153 -8.77 -8.77 10.03
C GLU A 153 -9.31 -7.36 9.80
N VAL A 154 -8.97 -6.40 10.68
CA VAL A 154 -9.36 -4.99 10.47
C VAL A 154 -8.70 -4.40 9.22
N ILE A 155 -7.46 -4.80 8.93
CA ILE A 155 -6.78 -4.37 7.71
C ILE A 155 -7.46 -4.98 6.48
N TYR A 156 -7.90 -6.23 6.57
CA TYR A 156 -8.72 -6.84 5.52
C TYR A 156 -10.01 -6.05 5.27
N ASP A 157 -10.77 -5.73 6.32
CA ASP A 157 -12.03 -4.99 6.19
C ASP A 157 -11.82 -3.61 5.55
N ILE A 158 -10.84 -2.84 6.05
CA ILE A 158 -10.52 -1.51 5.51
C ILE A 158 -10.12 -1.63 4.04
N PHE A 159 -9.22 -2.56 3.73
CA PHE A 159 -8.70 -2.71 2.37
C PHE A 159 -9.75 -3.26 1.40
N ASN A 160 -10.66 -4.12 1.84
CA ASN A 160 -11.75 -4.63 1.00
C ASN A 160 -12.76 -3.55 0.63
N ASN A 161 -13.00 -2.58 1.51
CA ASN A 161 -13.83 -1.42 1.21
C ASN A 161 -13.11 -0.38 0.33
N LEU A 162 -11.78 -0.28 0.40
CA LEU A 162 -10.98 0.58 -0.48
C LEU A 162 -10.83 -0.02 -1.90
N TYR A 163 -10.45 -1.29 -1.95
CA TYR A 163 -10.23 -2.09 -3.15
C TYR A 163 -11.44 -3.00 -3.33
N THR A 164 -12.56 -2.41 -3.76
CA THR A 164 -13.88 -3.06 -3.83
C THR A 164 -13.95 -4.21 -4.83
N GLU A 165 -14.97 -5.06 -4.71
CA GLU A 165 -15.27 -6.11 -5.68
C GLU A 165 -15.38 -5.59 -7.11
N GLU A 166 -16.02 -4.44 -7.34
CA GLU A 166 -16.10 -3.80 -8.66
C GLU A 166 -14.72 -3.44 -9.24
N LYS A 167 -13.76 -3.08 -8.38
CA LYS A 167 -12.37 -2.81 -8.78
C LYS A 167 -11.57 -4.12 -8.98
N ARG A 168 -11.88 -5.16 -8.19
CA ARG A 168 -11.23 -6.49 -8.21
C ARG A 168 -11.63 -7.31 -9.42
N PHE A 169 -12.94 -7.36 -9.69
CA PHE A 169 -13.60 -8.18 -10.69
C PHE A 169 -14.03 -7.31 -11.89
N GLY A 170 -13.79 -7.78 -13.11
CA GLY A 170 -14.03 -7.03 -14.35
C GLY A 170 -12.76 -6.93 -15.21
N LEU A 171 -12.30 -5.72 -15.54
CA LEU A 171 -10.99 -5.51 -16.17
C LEU A 171 -9.88 -5.68 -15.12
N ASN A 172 -9.78 -6.93 -14.67
CA ASN A 172 -9.39 -7.45 -13.37
C ASN A 172 -8.07 -6.89 -12.83
N LEU A 173 -8.12 -5.90 -11.94
CA LEU A 173 -6.92 -5.48 -11.19
C LEU A 173 -6.33 -6.66 -10.40
N GLN A 174 -7.15 -7.57 -9.86
CA GLN A 174 -6.66 -8.70 -9.07
C GLN A 174 -5.75 -9.61 -9.91
N TYR A 175 -6.22 -10.01 -11.08
CA TYR A 175 -5.50 -10.90 -12.00
C TYR A 175 -4.66 -10.19 -13.06
N PHE A 176 -4.61 -8.85 -13.03
CA PHE A 176 -3.82 -8.07 -13.97
C PHE A 176 -2.32 -8.31 -13.78
N TYR A 177 -1.64 -8.63 -14.88
CA TYR A 177 -0.19 -8.79 -15.06
C TYR A 177 0.50 -9.82 -14.15
N LYS A 178 0.76 -9.45 -12.89
CA LYS A 178 1.47 -10.23 -11.88
C LYS A 178 0.83 -10.02 -10.50
N PRO A 179 1.01 -10.94 -9.54
CA PRO A 179 0.53 -10.74 -8.18
C PRO A 179 1.25 -9.56 -7.50
N ALA A 180 0.50 -8.79 -6.72
CA ALA A 180 1.01 -7.71 -5.89
C ALA A 180 1.05 -8.22 -4.44
N LYS A 181 2.25 -8.45 -3.89
CA LYS A 181 2.43 -9.31 -2.71
C LYS A 181 1.69 -8.84 -1.46
N ALA A 182 1.58 -7.54 -1.23
CA ALA A 182 0.83 -7.02 -0.09
C ALA A 182 -0.69 -7.17 -0.27
N ILE A 183 -1.18 -7.05 -1.51
CA ILE A 183 -2.60 -7.31 -1.84
C ILE A 183 -2.92 -8.79 -1.64
N GLU A 184 -2.07 -9.69 -2.13
CA GLU A 184 -2.27 -11.14 -1.97
C GLU A 184 -2.28 -11.54 -0.49
N PHE A 185 -1.35 -10.99 0.31
CA PHE A 185 -1.33 -11.22 1.74
C PHE A 185 -2.65 -10.82 2.41
N ILE A 186 -3.13 -9.60 2.15
CA ILE A 186 -4.40 -9.15 2.74
C ILE A 186 -5.55 -10.05 2.32
N ASN A 187 -5.66 -10.41 1.04
CA ASN A 187 -6.73 -11.28 0.56
C ASN A 187 -6.69 -12.68 1.19
N SER A 188 -5.49 -13.19 1.53
CA SER A 188 -5.32 -14.51 2.16
C SER A 188 -5.77 -14.58 3.62
N ILE A 189 -5.93 -13.43 4.30
CA ILE A 189 -6.37 -13.38 5.71
C ILE A 189 -7.72 -14.08 5.88
N LYS A 190 -8.65 -13.90 4.93
CA LYS A 190 -9.97 -14.53 4.99
C LYS A 190 -9.93 -16.04 4.71
N GLU A 191 -9.06 -16.47 3.80
CA GLU A 191 -8.90 -17.90 3.46
C GLU A 191 -8.37 -18.72 4.65
N GLN A 192 -7.63 -18.11 5.57
CA GLN A 192 -7.17 -18.75 6.80
C GLN A 192 -8.26 -18.83 7.88
N GLY A 193 -9.17 -17.85 7.92
CA GLY A 193 -10.32 -17.85 8.84
C GLY A 193 -11.38 -18.90 8.49
N GLU A 194 -11.56 -19.22 7.21
CA GLU A 194 -12.52 -20.24 6.75
C GLU A 194 -11.99 -21.69 6.93
N ASN A 195 -10.67 -21.88 6.97
CA ASN A 195 -10.04 -23.19 7.18
C ASN A 195 -9.92 -23.63 8.66
N LEU A 196 -10.24 -22.75 9.61
CA LEU A 196 -10.28 -23.08 11.04
C LEU A 196 -11.69 -23.47 11.54
N VAL A 197 -12.69 -23.44 10.65
CA VAL A 197 -14.10 -23.73 10.95
C VAL A 197 -14.60 -25.00 10.25
N ASN A 198 -13.74 -25.71 9.51
CA ASN A 198 -14.04 -27.00 8.85
C ASN A 198 -13.24 -28.14 9.45
#